data_AF-A0AAU5N7Z8-F1
#
_entry.id   AF-A0AAU5N7Z8-F1
#
_cell.length_a   1.000
_cell.length_b   1.000
_cell.length_c   1.000
_cell.angle_alpha   90.00
_cell.angle_beta   90.00
_cell.angle_gamma   90.00
#
_symmetry.space_group_name_H-M   'P 1'
#
loop_
_entity.id
_entity.type
_entity.pdbx_description
1 polymer ?
#
loop_
_entity_poly.entity_id
_entity_poly.type
_entity_poly.pdbx_seq_one_letter_code
_entity_poly.pdbx_strand_id
1 'polypeptide(L)' 'MRSVRLDWLAAEAMTELPLEARAAVRDLLAETAGRPDWWPASGGEEIAEVFGPSCWIVFVAYRDGIEVRDVGWLD' A
#
# COMPACT_ATOMS: atom_id res chain seq x y z
N MET A 1 6.27 16.62 -2.04
CA MET A 1 6.08 15.29 -2.63
C MET A 1 5.84 14.32 -1.49
N ARG A 2 4.68 13.66 -1.44
CA ARG A 2 4.39 12.66 -0.40
C ARG A 2 5.13 11.37 -0.75
N SER A 3 5.66 10.67 0.25
CA SER A 3 6.49 9.49 0.05
C SER A 3 5.68 8.19 0.17
N VAL A 4 6.04 7.20 -0.64
CA VAL A 4 5.61 5.82 -0.48
C VAL A 4 6.84 5.01 -0.11
N ARG A 5 6.73 4.22 0.95
CA ARG A 5 7.77 3.32 1.42
C ARG A 5 7.18 1.92 1.50
N LEU A 6 7.99 0.93 1.14
CA LEU A 6 7.70 -0.48 1.40
C LEU A 6 8.56 -0.89 2.59
N ASP A 7 7.93 -1.50 3.59
CA ASP A 7 8.64 -2.32 4.56
C ASP A 7 9.40 -3.43 3.82
N TRP A 8 10.50 -3.91 4.40
CA TRP A 8 11.34 -4.91 3.75
C TRP A 8 10.58 -6.20 3.43
N LEU A 9 9.66 -6.64 4.29
CA LEU A 9 8.82 -7.82 4.01
C LEU A 9 7.84 -7.57 2.87
N ALA A 10 7.21 -6.40 2.83
CA ALA A 10 6.34 -6.02 1.73
C ALA A 10 7.12 -5.92 0.41
N ALA A 11 8.36 -5.43 0.45
CA ALA A 11 9.24 -5.39 -0.70
C ALA A 11 9.61 -6.80 -1.19
N GLU A 12 9.89 -7.75 -0.29
CA GLU A 12 10.14 -9.15 -0.63
C GLU A 12 8.90 -9.81 -1.24
N ALA A 13 7.72 -9.66 -0.63
CA ALA A 13 6.45 -10.17 -1.16
C ALA A 13 6.18 -9.67 -2.59
N MET A 14 6.44 -8.38 -2.86
CA MET A 14 6.34 -7.81 -4.21
C MET A 14 7.23 -8.50 -5.26
N THR A 15 8.35 -9.11 -4.86
CA THR A 15 9.23 -9.84 -5.78
C THR A 15 8.73 -11.23 -6.12
N GLU A 16 7.92 -11.84 -5.25
CA GLU A 16 7.34 -13.18 -5.41
C GLU A 16 6.05 -13.18 -6.22
N LEU A 17 5.39 -12.01 -6.35
CA LEU A 17 4.16 -11.85 -7.12
C LEU A 17 4.30 -12.27 -8.59
N PRO A 18 3.31 -13.01 -9.14
CA PRO A 18 3.06 -13.09 -10.57
C PRO A 18 2.97 -11.70 -11.21
N LEU A 19 3.21 -11.60 -12.52
CA LEU A 19 3.32 -10.30 -13.20
C LEU A 19 2.01 -9.49 -13.11
N GLU A 20 0.88 -10.14 -13.30
CA GLU A 20 -0.45 -9.56 -13.20
C GLU A 20 -0.78 -9.09 -11.78
N ALA A 21 -0.47 -9.90 -10.76
CA ALA A 21 -0.67 -9.51 -9.36
C ALA A 21 0.21 -8.32 -8.98
N ARG A 22 1.47 -8.30 -9.46
CA ARG A 22 2.40 -7.19 -9.26
C ARG A 22 1.91 -5.90 -9.91
N ALA A 23 1.30 -5.99 -11.08
CA ALA A 23 0.69 -4.83 -11.74
C ALA A 23 -0.51 -4.30 -10.92
N ALA A 24 -1.41 -5.19 -10.49
CA ALA A 24 -2.56 -4.82 -9.68
C ALA A 24 -2.18 -4.14 -8.36
N VAL A 25 -1.18 -4.67 -7.64
CA VAL A 25 -0.69 -4.05 -6.39
C VAL A 25 -0.07 -2.68 -6.66
N ARG A 26 0.68 -2.50 -7.76
CA ARG A 26 1.25 -1.19 -8.14
C ARG A 26 0.17 -0.16 -8.43
N ASP A 27 -0.90 -0.56 -9.11
CA ASP A 27 -2.02 0.32 -9.41
C ASP A 27 -2.76 0.73 -8.12
N LEU A 28 -3.00 -0.22 -7.21
CA LEU A 28 -3.62 0.04 -5.91
C LEU A 28 -2.75 0.97 -5.04
N LEU A 29 -1.42 0.78 -5.05
CA LEU A 29 -0.47 1.68 -4.38
C LEU A 29 -0.52 3.09 -4.95
N ALA A 30 -0.54 3.23 -6.27
CA ALA A 30 -0.60 4.52 -6.94
C ALA A 30 -1.92 5.25 -6.64
N GLU A 31 -3.05 4.54 -6.66
CA GLU A 31 -4.35 5.09 -6.29
C GLU A 31 -4.38 5.56 -4.83
N THR A 32 -3.92 4.71 -3.91
CA THR A 32 -3.90 5.00 -2.47
C THR A 32 -3.00 6.20 -2.16
N ALA A 33 -1.81 6.25 -2.78
CA ALA A 33 -0.88 7.36 -2.65
C ALA A 33 -1.46 8.69 -3.20
N GLY A 34 -2.35 8.60 -4.19
CA GLY A 34 -3.00 9.73 -4.84
C GLY A 34 -4.21 10.30 -4.10
N ARG A 35 -4.73 9.61 -3.07
CA ARG A 35 -5.96 9.99 -2.34
C ARG A 35 -5.70 10.20 -0.84
N PRO A 36 -4.96 11.25 -0.47
CA PRO A 36 -4.59 11.52 0.91
C PRO A 36 -5.77 11.92 1.81
N ASP A 37 -6.88 12.30 1.22
CA ASP A 37 -8.17 12.56 1.88
C ASP A 37 -8.85 11.27 2.39
N TRP A 38 -8.43 10.11 1.89
CA TRP A 38 -8.84 8.80 2.40
C TRP A 38 -8.00 8.33 3.59
N TRP A 39 -6.90 9.03 3.87
CA TRP A 39 -6.02 8.64 4.96
C TRP A 39 -6.60 9.15 6.29
N PRO A 40 -6.46 8.36 7.37
CA PRO A 40 -6.84 8.81 8.70
C PRO A 40 -6.14 10.10 9.14
N ALA A 41 -6.74 10.79 10.11
CA ALA A 41 -6.32 12.12 10.52
C ALA A 41 -4.87 12.14 11.03
N SER A 42 -4.07 13.09 10.54
CA SER A 42 -2.66 13.23 10.90
C SER A 42 -2.48 13.53 12.39
N GLY A 43 -1.77 12.67 13.13
CA GLY A 43 -1.44 12.88 14.55
C GLY A 43 -1.34 11.60 15.38
N GLY A 44 -1.81 10.47 14.85
CA GLY A 44 -1.55 9.12 15.36
C GLY A 44 -1.08 8.20 14.25
N GLU A 45 -0.36 7.13 14.59
CA GLU A 45 -0.15 6.02 13.67
C GLU A 45 -1.48 5.27 13.54
N GLU A 46 -2.06 5.28 12.35
CA GLU A 46 -3.26 4.50 12.07
C GLU A 46 -2.96 3.52 10.94
N ILE A 47 -3.24 2.26 11.21
CA ILE A 47 -3.09 1.15 10.28
C ILE A 47 -4.38 1.10 9.45
N ALA A 48 -4.22 1.17 8.13
CA ALA A 48 -5.31 1.04 7.18
C ALA A 48 -5.04 -0.13 6.23
N GLU A 49 -6.13 -0.71 5.74
CA GLU A 49 -6.13 -1.74 4.71
C GLU A 49 -7.04 -1.26 3.57
N VAL A 50 -6.58 -1.44 2.33
CA VAL A 50 -7.39 -1.15 1.15
C VAL A 50 -7.32 -2.33 0.19
N PHE A 51 -8.45 -2.55 -0.50
CA PHE A 51 -8.65 -3.69 -1.37
C PHE A 51 -8.87 -3.22 -2.81
N GLY A 52 -8.10 -3.81 -3.71
CA GLY A 52 -8.38 -3.81 -5.14
C GLY A 52 -9.19 -5.04 -5.54
N PRO A 53 -9.46 -5.24 -6.85
CA PRO A 53 -10.24 -6.38 -7.35
C PRO A 53 -9.61 -7.74 -7.06
N SER A 54 -8.28 -7.82 -7.01
CA SER A 54 -7.52 -9.07 -6.85
C SER A 54 -6.28 -8.92 -5.95
N CYS A 55 -6.21 -7.83 -5.18
CA CYS A 55 -5.09 -7.56 -4.29
C CYS A 55 -5.49 -6.67 -3.12
N TRP A 56 -4.62 -6.57 -2.13
CA TRP A 56 -4.78 -5.65 -1.00
C TRP A 56 -3.41 -5.12 -0.56
N ILE A 57 -3.42 -3.99 0.13
CA ILE A 57 -2.24 -3.45 0.83
C ILE A 57 -2.63 -3.03 2.26
N VAL A 58 -1.72 -3.27 3.20
CA VAL A 58 -1.80 -2.76 4.58
C VAL A 58 -0.71 -1.72 4.75
N PHE A 59 -1.06 -0.55 5.30
CA PHE A 59 -0.11 0.54 5.45
C PHE A 59 -0.36 1.38 6.71
N VAL A 60 0.68 2.08 7.13
CA VAL A 60 0.59 3.15 8.14
C VAL A 60 0.59 4.49 7.42
N ALA A 61 -0.37 5.35 7.72
CA ALA A 61 -0.42 6.71 7.19
C ALA A 61 0.32 7.71 8.11
N TYR A 62 1.16 8.53 7.50
CA TYR A 62 1.89 9.62 8.14
C TYR A 62 1.51 10.96 7.52
N ARG A 63 1.97 12.05 8.13
CA ARG A 63 1.72 13.42 7.61
C ARG A 63 2.24 13.60 6.17
N ASP A 64 3.36 12.95 5.85
CA ASP A 64 4.12 13.13 4.62
C ASP A 64 4.14 11.89 3.71
N GLY A 65 3.37 10.85 4.02
CA GLY A 65 3.35 9.64 3.19
C GLY A 65 2.69 8.44 3.82
N ILE A 66 2.92 7.28 3.21
CA ILE A 66 2.49 5.98 3.72
C ILE A 66 3.68 5.01 3.75
N GLU A 67 3.68 4.11 4.73
CA GLU A 67 4.56 2.95 4.80
C GLU A 67 3.73 1.68 4.64
N VAL A 68 3.94 0.97 3.55
CA VAL A 68 3.27 -0.30 3.23
C VAL A 68 3.94 -1.40 4.04
N ARG A 69 3.18 -2.02 4.94
CA ARG A 69 3.63 -3.08 5.83
C ARG A 69 3.44 -4.46 5.24
N ASP A 70 2.40 -4.63 4.44
CA ASP A 70 2.05 -5.93 3.88
C ASP A 70 1.28 -5.78 2.57
N VAL A 71 1.40 -6.77 1.70
CA VAL A 71 0.74 -6.83 0.39
C VAL A 71 0.24 -8.25 0.15
N GLY A 72 -0.94 -8.38 -0.44
CA GLY A 72 -1.46 -9.69 -0.82
C GLY A 72 -2.25 -9.65 -2.11
N TRP A 73 -2.51 -10.85 -2.64
CA TRP A 73 -3.23 -11.06 -3.88
C TRP A 73 -4.08 -12.31 -3.80
N LEU A 74 -5.06 -12.38 -4.70
CA LEU A 74 -5.85 -13.59 -4.92
C LEU A 74 -5.19 -14.37 -6.07
N ASP A 75 -4.90 -15.65 -5.82
CA ASP A 75 -4.50 -16.63 -6.85
C ASP A 75 -5.69 -17.07 -7.71
#